data_AF-M4NHG8-F1
#
_entry.id   AF-M4NHG8-F1
#
_cell.length_a   1.000
_cell.length_b   1.000
_cell.length_c   1.000
_cell.angle_alpha   90.00
_cell.angle_beta   90.00
_cell.angle_gamma   90.00
#
_symmetry.space_group_name_H-M   'P 1'
#
loop_
_entity.id
_entity.type
_entity.pdbx_description
1 polymer ?
#
loop_
_entity_poly.entity_id
_entity_poly.type
_entity_poly.pdbx_seq_one_letter_code
_entity_poly.pdbx_strand_id
1 'polypeptide(L)'
;MKRSELKRRTPLKTHHALKGGGRLACNTTLKPSTKRMRPSRSTDTPTAEESERMLLVKRLGCLCCRRNAAMGMALPYSGPCEAHHLLSGGRRIGHDHTIGLCPWHHRGVPPTSMLERDAIARYGPSVATGSKPFHAMYGSDAELLATQNALLALDALQSRE
;
A
#
# COMPACT_ATOMS: atom_id res chain seq x y z
N MET A 1 33.26 21.77 -43.40
CA MET A 1 34.06 21.69 -42.16
C MET A 1 34.29 20.21 -41.85
N LYS A 2 35.56 19.78 -41.76
CA LYS A 2 35.95 18.36 -41.67
C LYS A 2 35.79 17.86 -40.23
N ARG A 3 35.00 16.80 -40.03
CA ARG A 3 34.78 16.11 -38.74
C ARG A 3 36.07 15.38 -38.35
N SER A 4 36.62 15.67 -37.18
CA SER A 4 37.79 14.98 -36.64
C SER A 4 37.45 13.53 -36.23
N GLU A 5 38.30 12.58 -36.61
CA GLU A 5 38.15 11.16 -36.24
C GLU A 5 38.44 10.92 -34.75
N LEU A 6 37.53 10.23 -34.07
CA LEU A 6 37.69 9.80 -32.68
C LEU A 6 38.59 8.55 -32.64
N LYS A 7 39.88 8.71 -32.32
CA LYS A 7 40.80 7.58 -32.09
C LYS A 7 40.46 6.87 -30.76
N ARG A 8 39.97 5.63 -30.83
CA ARG A 8 39.79 4.75 -29.65
C ARG A 8 41.16 4.32 -29.11
N ARG A 9 41.45 4.60 -27.83
CA ARG A 9 42.77 4.42 -27.18
C ARG A 9 42.94 3.17 -26.31
N THR A 10 41.98 2.26 -26.26
CA THR A 10 42.10 1.07 -25.39
C THR A 10 42.05 -0.23 -26.19
N PRO A 11 43.10 -1.07 -26.16
CA PRO A 11 43.07 -2.37 -26.79
C PRO A 11 42.15 -3.31 -26.01
N LEU A 12 41.31 -4.05 -26.72
CA LEU A 12 40.50 -5.12 -26.14
C LEU A 12 41.45 -6.25 -25.69
N LYS A 13 41.43 -6.56 -24.39
CA LYS A 13 42.18 -7.70 -23.83
C LYS A 13 41.65 -9.00 -24.43
N THR A 14 42.48 -9.67 -25.22
CA THR A 14 42.25 -11.05 -25.66
C THR A 14 42.45 -11.98 -24.47
N HIS A 15 41.38 -12.63 -24.02
CA HIS A 15 41.47 -13.65 -22.98
C HIS A 15 42.10 -14.92 -23.55
N HIS A 16 43.25 -15.33 -22.99
CA HIS A 16 43.86 -16.63 -23.29
C HIS A 16 42.97 -17.78 -22.80
N ALA A 17 42.80 -18.78 -23.67
CA ALA A 17 42.09 -20.01 -23.35
C ALA A 17 42.87 -20.84 -22.31
N LEU A 18 42.28 -21.02 -21.13
CA LEU A 18 42.79 -21.95 -20.13
C LEU A 18 42.47 -23.39 -20.57
N LYS A 19 43.52 -24.14 -20.93
CA LYS A 19 43.48 -25.59 -21.07
C LYS A 19 43.56 -26.25 -19.68
N GLY A 20 42.62 -27.16 -19.40
CA GLY A 20 42.89 -28.36 -18.61
C GLY A 20 42.49 -28.36 -17.12
N GLY A 21 41.57 -29.27 -16.80
CA GLY A 21 41.84 -30.33 -15.82
C GLY A 21 41.72 -29.98 -14.35
N GLY A 22 40.52 -30.14 -13.79
CA GLY A 22 40.31 -30.26 -12.35
C GLY A 22 38.86 -30.00 -11.96
N ARG A 23 38.05 -31.07 -11.83
CA ARG A 23 36.75 -30.95 -11.16
C ARG A 23 37.02 -30.71 -9.68
N LEU A 24 37.09 -29.46 -9.27
CA LEU A 24 36.88 -29.10 -7.86
C LEU A 24 35.40 -29.35 -7.57
N ALA A 25 35.12 -30.48 -6.93
CA ALA A 25 33.81 -30.79 -6.41
C ALA A 25 33.44 -29.72 -5.37
N CYS A 26 32.55 -28.79 -5.73
CA CYS A 26 31.95 -27.87 -4.77
C CYS A 26 30.90 -28.62 -3.94
N ASN A 27 31.36 -29.56 -3.12
CA ASN A 27 30.52 -30.30 -2.19
C ASN A 27 30.30 -29.47 -0.93
N THR A 28 29.72 -28.29 -1.09
CA THR A 28 28.98 -27.63 -0.01
C THR A 28 27.57 -27.45 -0.51
N THR A 29 26.76 -28.48 -0.28
CA THR A 29 25.29 -28.38 -0.34
C THR A 29 24.87 -27.39 0.74
N LEU A 30 24.86 -26.10 0.40
CA LEU A 30 24.10 -25.10 1.15
C LEU A 30 22.64 -25.56 1.07
N LYS A 31 22.17 -26.21 2.14
CA LYS A 31 20.76 -26.54 2.29
C LYS A 31 20.00 -25.22 2.18
N PRO A 32 19.09 -25.04 1.22
CA PRO A 32 18.31 -23.82 1.17
C PRO A 32 17.49 -23.81 2.47
N SER A 33 17.72 -22.81 3.33
CA SER A 33 16.90 -22.58 4.52
C SER A 33 15.54 -22.07 4.05
N THR A 34 14.75 -22.95 3.44
CA THR A 34 13.35 -22.70 3.12
C THR A 34 12.54 -22.90 4.39
N LYS A 35 12.83 -22.14 5.46
CA LYS A 35 11.77 -21.90 6.43
C LYS A 35 10.78 -21.01 5.72
N ARG A 36 9.86 -21.65 4.98
CA ARG A 36 8.75 -21.00 4.28
C ARG A 36 8.13 -20.06 5.30
N MET A 37 8.21 -18.76 5.03
CA MET A 37 7.62 -17.77 5.91
C MET A 37 6.14 -18.17 6.03
N ARG A 38 5.72 -18.54 7.25
CA ARG A 38 4.32 -18.88 7.48
C ARG A 38 3.50 -17.68 7.01
N PRO A 39 2.47 -17.87 6.17
CA PRO A 39 1.62 -16.75 5.78
C PRO A 39 1.14 -16.06 7.05
N SER A 40 1.12 -14.72 7.03
CA SER A 40 0.59 -13.98 8.17
C SER A 40 -0.80 -14.53 8.47
N ARG A 41 -1.01 -15.07 9.67
CA ARG A 41 -2.31 -15.56 10.10
C ARG A 41 -3.32 -14.45 9.82
N SER A 42 -4.31 -14.72 8.96
CA SER A 42 -5.47 -13.85 8.80
C SER A 42 -6.03 -13.58 10.19
N THR A 43 -6.58 -12.39 10.43
CA THR A 43 -7.37 -12.17 11.64
C THR A 43 -8.41 -13.29 11.75
N ASP A 44 -8.68 -13.73 12.97
CA ASP A 44 -9.69 -14.76 13.22
C ASP A 44 -11.09 -14.27 12.77
N THR A 45 -12.11 -15.12 12.83
CA THR A 45 -13.47 -14.72 12.48
C THR A 45 -13.91 -13.55 13.37
N PRO A 46 -14.43 -12.43 12.80
CA PRO A 46 -14.86 -11.30 13.60
C PRO A 46 -16.02 -11.69 14.50
N THR A 47 -16.03 -11.14 15.71
CA THR A 47 -17.17 -11.16 16.62
C THR A 47 -18.35 -10.36 16.03
N ALA A 48 -19.53 -10.47 16.65
CA ALA A 48 -20.71 -9.70 16.25
C ALA A 48 -20.44 -8.19 16.36
N GLU A 49 -19.83 -7.75 17.46
CA GLU A 49 -19.47 -6.36 17.74
C GLU A 49 -18.44 -5.83 16.72
N GLU A 50 -17.39 -6.60 16.43
CA GLU A 50 -16.40 -6.23 15.41
C GLU A 50 -17.01 -6.14 14.00
N SER A 51 -17.95 -7.04 13.70
CA SER A 51 -18.67 -7.04 12.42
C SER A 51 -19.55 -5.80 12.28
N GLU A 52 -20.31 -5.46 13.34
CA GLU A 52 -21.12 -4.25 13.39
C GLU A 52 -20.24 -3.01 13.26
N ARG A 53 -19.14 -2.92 14.01
CA ARG A 53 -18.17 -1.82 13.89
C ARG A 53 -17.68 -1.67 12.46
N MET A 54 -17.31 -2.76 11.79
CA MET A 54 -16.88 -2.70 10.38
C MET A 54 -18.00 -2.23 9.45
N LEU A 55 -19.26 -2.60 9.68
CA LEU A 55 -20.40 -2.10 8.92
C LEU A 55 -20.58 -0.58 9.11
N LEU A 56 -20.47 -0.10 10.34
CA LEU A 56 -20.50 1.34 10.65
C LEU A 56 -19.37 2.09 9.93
N VAL A 57 -18.15 1.54 9.97
CA VAL A 57 -17.00 2.12 9.24
C VAL A 57 -17.29 2.24 7.74
N LYS A 58 -17.86 1.20 7.12
CA LYS A 58 -18.23 1.23 5.70
C LYS A 58 -19.30 2.28 5.39
N ARG A 59 -20.27 2.45 6.29
CA ARG A 59 -21.37 3.42 6.18
C ARG A 59 -20.89 4.87 6.30
N LEU A 60 -19.96 5.15 7.20
CA LEU A 60 -19.42 6.50 7.44
C LEU A 60 -18.61 7.06 6.26
N GLY A 61 -18.27 6.20 5.29
CA GLY A 61 -17.61 6.57 4.06
C GLY A 61 -16.08 6.66 4.19
N CYS A 62 -15.45 7.28 3.20
CA CYS A 62 -14.00 7.28 3.10
C CYS A 62 -13.38 8.41 3.93
N LEU A 63 -12.48 8.06 4.85
CA LEU A 63 -11.72 9.04 5.64
C LEU A 63 -10.88 9.97 4.75
N CYS A 64 -10.21 9.42 3.75
CA CYS A 64 -9.41 10.20 2.82
C CYS A 64 -10.26 11.16 1.98
N CYS A 65 -11.45 10.74 1.53
CA CYS A 65 -12.39 11.65 0.87
C CYS A 65 -12.84 12.77 1.82
N ARG A 66 -13.12 12.46 3.10
CA ARG A 66 -13.48 13.49 4.09
C ARG A 66 -12.35 14.50 4.30
N ARG A 67 -11.10 14.03 4.35
CA ARG A 67 -9.92 14.89 4.45
C ARG A 67 -9.70 15.71 3.17
N ASN A 68 -9.90 15.11 1.99
CA ASN A 68 -9.90 15.83 0.72
C ASN A 68 -10.94 16.96 0.71
N ALA A 69 -12.17 16.70 1.16
CA ALA A 69 -13.21 17.72 1.24
C ALA A 69 -12.78 18.89 2.15
N ALA A 70 -12.19 18.59 3.31
CA ALA A 70 -11.65 19.61 4.21
C ALA A 70 -10.49 20.42 3.59
N MET A 71 -9.73 19.83 2.66
CA MET A 71 -8.68 20.51 1.90
C MET A 71 -9.19 21.19 0.61
N GLY A 72 -10.50 21.15 0.33
CA GLY A 72 -11.08 21.69 -0.91
C GLY A 72 -10.75 20.89 -2.17
N MET A 73 -10.32 19.63 -2.02
CA MET A 73 -9.95 18.75 -3.12
C MET A 73 -11.14 17.95 -3.67
N ALA A 74 -11.00 17.50 -4.92
CA ALA A 74 -12.02 16.67 -5.56
C ALA A 74 -12.15 15.31 -4.85
N LEU A 75 -13.37 14.77 -4.90
CA LEU A 75 -13.73 13.49 -4.28
C LEU A 75 -13.86 12.41 -5.35
N PRO A 76 -13.09 11.32 -5.27
CA PRO A 76 -13.21 10.23 -6.22
C PRO A 76 -14.49 9.41 -6.02
N TYR A 77 -15.13 9.49 -4.85
CA TYR A 77 -16.20 8.57 -4.48
C TYR A 77 -17.08 9.12 -3.35
N SER A 78 -18.39 8.83 -3.41
CA SER A 78 -19.41 9.28 -2.44
C SER A 78 -20.31 8.15 -1.90
N GLY A 79 -19.94 6.88 -2.09
CA GLY A 79 -20.74 5.72 -1.68
C GLY A 79 -20.19 4.93 -0.47
N PRO A 80 -20.74 3.72 -0.21
CA PRO A 80 -20.26 2.82 0.83
C PRO A 80 -18.81 2.39 0.60
N CYS A 81 -18.02 2.42 1.67
CA CYS A 81 -16.59 2.15 1.58
C CYS A 81 -16.23 0.70 1.91
N GLU A 82 -14.96 0.35 1.68
CA GLU A 82 -14.37 -0.91 2.08
C GLU A 82 -13.68 -0.72 3.44
N ALA A 83 -13.78 -1.71 4.33
CA ALA A 83 -13.09 -1.69 5.62
C ALA A 83 -11.63 -2.13 5.42
N HIS A 84 -10.70 -1.21 5.62
CA HIS A 84 -9.27 -1.44 5.45
C HIS A 84 -8.61 -1.71 6.80
N HIS A 85 -8.03 -2.90 6.98
CA HIS A 85 -7.27 -3.27 8.17
C HIS A 85 -5.90 -2.62 8.18
N LEU A 86 -5.61 -1.88 9.25
CA LEU A 86 -4.29 -1.33 9.50
C LEU A 86 -3.31 -2.44 9.89
N LEU A 87 -2.05 -2.23 9.53
CA LEU A 87 -0.97 -3.19 9.71
C LEU A 87 0.07 -2.65 10.69
N SER A 88 0.65 -3.54 11.50
CA SER A 88 1.87 -3.28 12.28
C SER A 88 2.88 -4.38 11.97
N GLY A 89 4.08 -3.99 11.53
CA GLY A 89 5.13 -4.95 11.13
C GLY A 89 4.69 -5.91 10.02
N GLY A 90 3.82 -5.47 9.10
CA GLY A 90 3.26 -6.31 8.03
C GLY A 90 2.18 -7.28 8.48
N ARG A 91 1.66 -7.16 9.70
CA ARG A 91 0.60 -8.00 10.25
C ARG A 91 -0.63 -7.16 10.57
N ARG A 92 -1.83 -7.68 10.25
CA ARG A 92 -3.10 -7.06 10.67
C ARG A 92 -3.19 -7.04 12.19
N ILE A 93 -3.54 -5.89 12.75
CA ILE A 93 -3.55 -5.68 14.20
C ILE A 93 -4.85 -6.24 14.82
N GLY A 94 -5.99 -6.08 14.15
CA GLY A 94 -7.30 -6.59 14.59
C GLY A 94 -8.45 -5.96 13.80
N HIS A 95 -9.68 -6.42 14.02
CA HIS A 95 -10.87 -5.85 13.34
C HIS A 95 -11.23 -4.45 13.83
N ASP A 96 -10.91 -4.13 15.08
CA ASP A 96 -11.05 -2.78 15.66
C ASP A 96 -10.10 -1.75 15.04
N HIS A 97 -9.07 -2.21 14.35
CA HIS A 97 -8.08 -1.37 13.67
C HIS A 97 -8.41 -1.27 12.19
N THR A 98 -9.67 -0.96 11.88
CA THR A 98 -10.15 -0.77 10.50
C THR A 98 -10.63 0.65 10.26
N ILE A 99 -10.32 1.16 9.07
CA ILE A 99 -10.71 2.48 8.58
C ILE A 99 -11.52 2.36 7.27
N GLY A 100 -12.39 3.32 7.01
CA GLY A 100 -13.21 3.35 5.80
C GLY A 100 -12.42 3.95 4.63
N LEU A 101 -12.22 3.18 3.56
CA LEU A 101 -11.57 3.64 2.33
C LEU A 101 -12.42 3.34 1.09
N CYS A 102 -12.48 4.29 0.17
CA CYS A 102 -13.15 4.09 -1.12
C CYS A 102 -12.29 3.21 -2.06
N PRO A 103 -12.83 2.70 -3.19
CA PRO A 103 -12.06 1.88 -4.12
C PRO A 103 -10.77 2.55 -4.63
N TRP A 104 -10.78 3.88 -4.81
CA TRP A 104 -9.56 4.63 -5.16
C TRP A 104 -8.55 4.61 -4.03
N HIS A 105 -8.88 5.18 -2.86
CA HIS A 105 -7.92 5.29 -1.75
C HIS A 105 -7.48 3.94 -1.19
N HIS A 106 -8.29 2.89 -1.33
CA HIS A 106 -7.95 1.54 -0.91
C HIS A 106 -7.11 0.79 -1.95
N ARG A 107 -7.67 0.53 -3.13
CA ARG A 107 -7.11 -0.39 -4.13
C ARG A 107 -6.47 0.31 -5.32
N GLY A 108 -6.52 1.64 -5.38
CA GLY A 108 -6.06 2.42 -6.52
C GLY A 108 -6.97 2.31 -7.74
N VAL A 109 -8.25 1.98 -7.56
CA VAL A 109 -9.21 1.87 -8.68
C VAL A 109 -9.84 3.23 -8.93
N PRO A 110 -9.48 3.95 -10.01
CA PRO A 110 -10.05 5.27 -10.29
C PRO A 110 -11.53 5.16 -10.67
N PRO A 111 -12.36 6.16 -10.32
CA PRO A 111 -13.80 6.14 -10.60
C PRO A 111 -14.14 6.34 -12.09
N THR A 112 -13.21 6.83 -12.91
CA THR A 112 -13.36 6.95 -14.36
C THR A 112 -12.23 6.22 -15.07
N SER A 113 -12.31 6.11 -16.40
CA SER A 113 -11.22 5.63 -17.27
C SER A 113 -10.02 6.58 -17.35
N MET A 114 -9.70 7.27 -16.25
CA MET A 114 -8.55 8.16 -16.12
C MET A 114 -7.28 7.35 -15.81
N LEU A 115 -6.14 7.90 -16.22
CA LEU A 115 -4.84 7.33 -15.88
C LEU A 115 -4.55 7.51 -14.39
N GLU A 116 -3.84 6.54 -13.80
CA GLU A 116 -3.47 6.57 -12.38
C GLU A 116 -2.76 7.88 -11.98
N ARG A 117 -1.84 8.37 -12.82
CA ARG A 117 -1.13 9.62 -12.59
C ARG A 117 -2.07 10.83 -12.44
N ASP A 118 -3.14 10.88 -13.23
CA ASP A 118 -4.08 11.99 -13.26
C ASP A 118 -5.02 11.88 -12.05
N ALA A 119 -5.38 10.65 -11.66
CA ALA A 119 -6.12 10.36 -10.45
C ALA A 119 -5.32 10.74 -9.18
N ILE A 120 -4.02 10.48 -9.12
CA ILE A 120 -3.14 10.92 -8.02
C ILE A 120 -3.12 12.45 -7.93
N ALA A 121 -2.94 13.13 -9.07
CA ALA A 121 -2.91 14.59 -9.10
C ALA A 121 -4.24 15.22 -8.66
N ARG A 122 -5.37 14.58 -8.98
CA ARG A 122 -6.71 15.10 -8.71
C ARG A 122 -7.27 14.73 -7.33
N TYR A 123 -7.02 13.51 -6.87
CA TYR A 123 -7.65 12.91 -5.69
C TYR A 123 -6.66 12.58 -4.57
N GLY A 124 -5.37 12.78 -4.81
CA GLY A 124 -4.31 12.35 -3.90
C GLY A 124 -3.94 10.86 -4.07
N PRO A 125 -2.89 10.42 -3.36
CA PRO A 125 -2.37 9.06 -3.40
C PRO A 125 -3.35 8.05 -2.80
N SER A 126 -3.25 6.79 -3.23
CA SER A 126 -3.93 5.65 -2.60
C SER A 126 -2.93 4.78 -1.84
N VAL A 127 -3.42 3.86 -1.00
CA VAL A 127 -2.56 2.85 -0.36
C VAL A 127 -1.80 2.03 -1.41
N ALA A 128 -2.43 1.75 -2.55
CA ALA A 128 -1.81 1.02 -3.67
C ALA A 128 -0.66 1.81 -4.35
N THR A 129 -0.73 3.16 -4.37
CA THR A 129 0.36 4.00 -4.89
C THR A 129 1.59 4.03 -3.98
N GLY A 130 1.43 3.59 -2.73
CA GLY A 130 2.51 3.42 -1.77
C GLY A 130 2.18 4.02 -0.40
N SER A 131 2.62 3.34 0.66
CA SER A 131 2.40 3.81 2.04
C SER A 131 3.06 5.16 2.33
N LYS A 132 4.27 5.42 1.82
CA LYS A 132 4.97 6.70 2.05
C LYS A 132 4.20 7.93 1.54
N PRO A 133 3.82 8.03 0.25
CA PRO A 133 3.06 9.18 -0.23
C PRO A 133 1.67 9.26 0.43
N PHE A 134 1.04 8.12 0.70
CA PHE A 134 -0.25 8.07 1.39
C PHE A 134 -0.18 8.68 2.79
N HIS A 135 0.77 8.23 3.62
CA HIS A 135 0.93 8.73 4.99
C HIS A 135 1.45 10.17 5.04
N ALA A 136 2.24 10.59 4.05
CA ALA A 136 2.67 11.99 3.94
C ALA A 136 1.49 12.95 3.75
N MET A 137 0.43 12.52 3.05
CA MET A 137 -0.75 13.36 2.79
C MET A 137 -1.84 13.20 3.86
N TYR A 138 -2.12 11.97 4.28
CA TYR A 138 -3.27 11.67 5.13
C TYR A 138 -2.93 11.45 6.61
N GLY A 139 -1.65 11.49 6.98
CA GLY A 139 -1.18 11.19 8.33
C GLY A 139 -0.88 9.71 8.53
N SER A 140 -0.39 9.40 9.73
CA SER A 140 -0.06 8.04 10.16
C SER A 140 -1.30 7.16 10.37
N ASP A 141 -1.10 5.84 10.37
CA ASP A 141 -2.17 4.86 10.66
C ASP A 141 -2.84 5.12 12.03
N ALA A 142 -2.07 5.57 13.03
CA ALA A 142 -2.60 5.90 14.35
C ALA A 142 -3.52 7.12 14.32
N GLU A 143 -3.15 8.18 13.58
CA GLU A 143 -3.98 9.38 13.43
C GLU A 143 -5.26 9.08 12.62
N LEU A 144 -5.14 8.26 11.57
CA LEU A 144 -6.29 7.82 10.79
C LEU A 144 -7.26 6.98 11.63
N LEU A 145 -6.74 6.06 12.44
CA LEU A 145 -7.55 5.26 13.35
C LEU A 145 -8.24 6.12 14.41
N ALA A 146 -7.51 7.06 15.03
CA ALA A 146 -8.07 7.99 16.00
C ALA A 146 -9.22 8.80 15.39
N THR A 147 -9.03 9.29 14.15
CA THR A 147 -10.07 10.01 13.41
C THR A 147 -11.29 9.12 13.14
N GLN A 148 -11.09 7.86 12.72
CA GLN A 148 -12.18 6.91 12.51
C GLN A 148 -12.99 6.67 13.79
N ASN A 149 -12.30 6.48 14.91
CA ASN A 149 -12.93 6.21 16.20
C ASN A 149 -13.70 7.44 16.70
N ALA A 150 -13.20 8.65 16.46
CA ALA A 150 -13.94 9.88 16.74
C ALA A 150 -15.23 9.97 15.92
N LEU A 151 -15.20 9.61 14.63
CA LEU A 151 -16.40 9.59 13.79
C LEU A 151 -17.44 8.56 14.25
N LEU A 152 -16.98 7.36 14.64
CA LEU A 152 -17.85 6.33 15.21
C LEU A 152 -18.51 6.80 16.52
N ALA A 153 -17.74 7.48 17.38
CA ALA A 153 -18.27 8.05 18.62
C ALA A 153 -19.32 9.13 18.35
N LEU A 154 -19.11 10.00 17.36
CA LEU A 154 -20.08 11.03 16.96
C LEU A 154 -21.37 10.40 16.41
N ASP A 155 -21.26 9.40 15.53
CA ASP A 155 -22.41 8.66 14.98
C ASP A 155 -23.21 7.96 16.09
N ALA A 156 -22.53 7.39 17.08
CA ALA A 156 -23.17 6.78 18.24
C ALA A 156 -23.90 7.79 19.13
N LEU A 157 -23.41 9.03 19.25
CA LEU A 157 -24.11 10.10 19.98
C LEU A 157 -25.36 10.57 19.22
N GLN A 158 -25.25 10.75 17.90
CA GLN A 158 -26.34 11.20 17.04
C GLN A 158 -27.46 10.16 16.90
N SER A 159 -27.14 8.87 17.01
CA SER A 159 -28.13 7.78 16.89
C SER A 159 -28.96 7.57 18.17
N ARG A 160 -28.68 8.30 19.25
CA ARG A 160 -29.35 8.19 20.55
C ARG A 160 -30.41 9.27 20.79
N GLU A 161 -30.53 10.21 19.86
CA GLU A 161 -31.54 11.28 19.82
C GLU A 161 -32.71 10.88 18.92
#